data_AF-A0A7Y3G5L9-F1
#
_entry.id   AF-A0A7Y3G5L9-F1
#
_cell.length_a   1.000
_cell.length_b   1.000
_cell.length_c   1.000
_cell.angle_alpha   90.00
_cell.angle_beta   90.00
_cell.angle_gamma   90.00
#
_symmetry.space_group_name_H-M   'P 1'
#
loop_
_entity.id
_entity.type
_entity.pdbx_description
1 polymer ?
#
loop_
_entity_poly.entity_id
_entity_poly.type
_entity_poly.pdbx_seq_one_letter_code
_entity_poly.pdbx_strand_id
1 'polypeptide(L)'
;MNNNKKDVAYIMAKHRAEKLKRFYVHGIVFIVVNGFLLLFKVIRNMNNGETFVDALLDWSAATTPLIWGIVLGIHAFSVFGPNIILGRDWEEAKLKQFMKEEEQKNNKL
;
A
#
# COMPACT_ATOMS: atom_id res chain seq x y z
N MET A 1 10.71 36.49 -0.44
CA MET A 1 10.00 35.19 -0.51
C MET A 1 10.81 34.17 0.28
N ASN A 2 10.20 33.49 1.25
CA ASN A 2 10.93 32.74 2.28
C ASN A 2 11.31 31.32 1.79
N ASN A 3 12.61 31.04 1.60
CA ASN A 3 13.13 29.75 1.10
C ASN A 3 12.62 28.55 1.93
N ASN A 4 12.50 28.73 3.25
CA ASN A 4 12.03 27.71 4.18
C ASN A 4 10.62 27.15 3.84
N LYS A 5 9.72 27.97 3.29
CA LYS A 5 8.37 27.51 2.91
C LYS A 5 8.39 26.61 1.66
N LYS A 6 9.29 26.88 0.72
CA LYS A 6 9.45 26.07 -0.49
C LYS A 6 10.05 24.71 -0.15
N ASP A 7 11.03 24.68 0.74
CA ASP A 7 11.67 23.45 1.20
C ASP A 7 10.69 22.53 1.94
N VAL A 8 9.88 23.07 2.85
CA VAL A 8 8.84 22.30 3.55
C VAL A 8 7.80 21.74 2.58
N ALA A 9 7.34 22.55 1.61
CA ALA A 9 6.37 22.09 0.61
C ALA A 9 6.95 20.97 -0.27
N TYR A 10 8.22 21.08 -0.65
CA TYR A 10 8.92 20.04 -1.41
C TYR A 10 9.05 18.73 -0.61
N ILE A 11 9.48 18.81 0.65
CA ILE A 11 9.61 17.63 1.52
C ILE A 11 8.25 16.96 1.71
N MET A 12 7.19 17.74 1.91
CA MET A 12 5.83 17.20 2.04
C MET A 12 5.38 16.45 0.78
N ALA A 13 5.60 17.04 -0.40
CA ALA A 13 5.30 16.41 -1.68
C ALA A 13 6.11 15.12 -1.89
N LYS A 14 7.41 15.14 -1.57
CA LYS A 14 8.29 13.97 -1.66
C LYS A 14 7.82 12.85 -0.72
N HIS A 15 7.50 13.17 0.53
CA HIS A 15 7.05 12.19 1.51
C HIS A 15 5.71 11.53 1.11
N ARG A 16 4.78 12.32 0.55
CA ARG A 16 3.53 11.80 -0.04
C ARG A 16 3.83 10.86 -1.22
N ALA A 17 4.70 11.27 -2.13
CA ALA A 17 5.08 10.46 -3.30
C ALA A 17 5.71 9.11 -2.90
N GLU A 18 6.56 9.10 -1.87
CA GLU A 18 7.16 7.87 -1.35
C GLU A 18 6.14 6.92 -0.71
N LYS A 19 5.20 7.45 0.08
CA LYS A 19 4.09 6.65 0.64
C LYS A 19 3.25 6.03 -0.47
N LEU A 20 2.91 6.82 -1.48
CA LEU A 20 2.12 6.38 -2.62
C LEU A 20 2.85 5.31 -3.46
N LYS A 21 4.16 5.51 -3.70
CA LYS A 21 5.00 4.52 -4.39
C LYS A 21 5.01 3.18 -3.64
N ARG A 22 5.18 3.19 -2.31
CA ARG A 22 5.15 1.96 -1.49
C ARG A 22 3.81 1.25 -1.58
N PHE A 23 2.70 1.99 -1.52
CA PHE A 23 1.37 1.43 -1.69
C PHE A 23 1.17 0.79 -3.07
N TYR A 24 1.55 1.49 -4.14
CA TYR A 24 1.42 0.95 -5.51
C TYR A 24 2.25 -0.30 -5.72
N VAL A 25 3.49 -0.35 -5.22
CA VAL A 25 4.31 -1.57 -5.29
C VAL A 25 3.58 -2.74 -4.62
N HIS A 26 3.01 -2.52 -3.43
CA HIS A 26 2.27 -3.57 -2.72
C HIS A 26 1.01 -4.01 -3.49
N GLY A 27 0.25 -3.06 -4.04
CA GLY A 27 -0.93 -3.35 -4.86
C GLY A 27 -0.60 -4.08 -6.15
N ILE A 28 0.49 -3.71 -6.84
CA ILE A 28 0.94 -4.39 -8.06
C ILE A 28 1.37 -5.82 -7.73
N VAL A 29 2.17 -6.03 -6.68
CA VAL A 29 2.57 -7.38 -6.25
C VAL A 29 1.34 -8.22 -5.91
N PHE A 30 0.36 -7.65 -5.20
CA PHE A 30 -0.90 -8.32 -4.93
C PHE A 30 -1.60 -8.77 -6.21
N ILE A 31 -1.78 -7.89 -7.19
CA ILE A 31 -2.46 -8.22 -8.46
C ILE A 31 -1.68 -9.29 -9.24
N VAL A 32 -0.36 -9.15 -9.36
CA VAL A 32 0.48 -10.07 -10.13
C VAL A 32 0.48 -11.46 -9.50
N VAL A 33 0.68 -11.56 -8.20
CA VAL A 33 0.73 -12.86 -7.50
C VAL A 33 -0.63 -13.54 -7.52
N ASN A 34 -1.72 -12.82 -7.19
CA ASN A 34 -3.06 -13.41 -7.20
C ASN A 34 -3.51 -13.76 -8.63
N GLY A 35 -3.18 -12.93 -9.63
CA GLY A 35 -3.44 -13.21 -11.03
C GLY A 35 -2.69 -14.46 -11.52
N PHE A 36 -1.41 -14.61 -11.15
CA PHE A 36 -0.62 -15.79 -11.47
C PHE A 36 -1.18 -17.06 -10.82
N LEU A 37 -1.53 -17.00 -9.52
CA LEU A 37 -2.15 -18.12 -8.81
C LEU A 37 -3.48 -18.55 -9.45
N LEU A 38 -4.32 -17.57 -9.81
CA LEU A 38 -5.59 -17.82 -10.48
C LEU A 38 -5.37 -18.46 -11.86
N LEU A 39 -4.46 -17.91 -12.67
CA LEU A 39 -4.13 -18.47 -13.98
C LEU A 39 -3.58 -19.90 -13.88
N PHE A 40 -2.64 -20.13 -12.96
CA PHE A 40 -2.06 -21.46 -12.72
C PHE A 40 -3.13 -22.47 -12.31
N LYS A 41 -4.05 -22.06 -11.42
CA LYS A 41 -5.14 -22.92 -10.96
C LYS A 41 -6.12 -23.25 -12.09
N VAL A 42 -6.47 -22.28 -12.93
CA VAL A 42 -7.32 -22.47 -14.11
C VAL A 42 -6.71 -23.47 -15.08
N ILE A 43 -5.42 -23.30 -15.42
CA ILE A 43 -4.70 -24.22 -16.33
C ILE A 43 -4.69 -25.65 -15.75
N ARG A 44 -4.40 -25.79 -14.46
CA ARG A 44 -4.36 -27.09 -13.78
C ARG A 44 -5.73 -27.78 -13.77
N ASN A 45 -6.79 -27.05 -13.45
CA ASN A 45 -8.13 -27.62 -13.35
C ASN A 45 -8.70 -28.02 -14.72
N MET A 46 -8.41 -27.25 -15.77
CA MET A 46 -8.78 -27.63 -17.14
C MET A 46 -8.11 -28.95 -17.57
N ASN A 47 -6.86 -29.20 -17.16
CA ASN A 47 -6.17 -30.46 -17.44
C ASN A 47 -6.71 -31.65 -16.64
N ASN A 48 -7.35 -31.41 -15.50
CA ASN A 48 -7.92 -32.45 -14.63
C ASN A 48 -9.42 -32.71 -14.87
N GLY A 49 -10.04 -32.00 -15.81
CA GLY A 49 -11.47 -32.12 -16.12
C GLY A 49 -12.40 -31.41 -15.11
N GLU A 50 -11.85 -30.58 -14.23
CA GLU A 50 -12.62 -29.81 -13.24
C GLU A 50 -13.17 -28.49 -13.83
N THR A 51 -14.35 -28.09 -13.39
CA THR A 51 -15.01 -26.86 -13.85
C THR A 51 -14.31 -25.60 -13.32
N PHE A 52 -14.33 -24.51 -14.11
CA PHE A 52 -13.80 -23.20 -13.72
C PHE A 52 -14.39 -22.68 -12.39
N VAL A 53 -15.65 -23.05 -12.10
CA VAL A 53 -16.38 -22.65 -10.90
C VAL A 53 -15.86 -23.35 -9.64
N ASP A 54 -15.51 -24.64 -9.73
CA ASP A 54 -14.97 -25.40 -8.60
C ASP A 54 -13.55 -24.92 -8.24
N ALA A 55 -12.77 -24.51 -9.25
CA ALA A 55 -11.45 -23.91 -9.07
C ALA A 55 -11.50 -22.59 -8.27
N LEU A 56 -12.52 -21.78 -8.53
CA LEU A 56 -12.73 -20.46 -7.91
C LEU A 56 -13.37 -20.53 -6.52
N LEU A 57 -14.26 -21.50 -6.29
CA LEU A 57 -14.99 -21.64 -5.02
C LEU A 57 -14.25 -22.48 -3.98
N ASP A 58 -13.13 -23.08 -4.34
CA ASP A 58 -12.25 -23.73 -3.38
C ASP A 58 -11.79 -22.73 -2.32
N TRP A 59 -12.27 -22.95 -1.09
CA TRP A 59 -12.07 -22.11 0.08
C TRP A 59 -10.60 -21.78 0.35
N SER A 60 -9.69 -22.69 -0.04
CA SER A 60 -8.25 -22.49 0.06
C SER A 60 -7.73 -21.38 -0.88
N ALA A 61 -8.33 -21.22 -2.06
CA ALA A 61 -7.95 -20.19 -3.03
C ALA A 61 -8.58 -18.83 -2.72
N ALA A 62 -9.73 -18.77 -2.06
CA ALA A 62 -10.38 -17.52 -1.67
C ALA A 62 -9.78 -16.89 -0.41
N THR A 63 -9.24 -17.70 0.51
CA THR A 63 -8.72 -17.20 1.80
C THR A 63 -7.49 -16.30 1.63
N THR A 64 -6.57 -16.65 0.72
CA THR A 64 -5.32 -15.89 0.50
C THR A 64 -5.58 -14.48 -0.06
N PRO A 65 -6.35 -14.29 -1.15
CA PRO A 65 -6.72 -12.95 -1.63
C PRO A 65 -7.51 -12.14 -0.59
N LEU A 66 -8.35 -12.78 0.23
CA LEU A 66 -9.15 -12.10 1.25
C LEU A 66 -8.28 -11.49 2.35
N ILE A 67 -7.37 -12.26 2.94
CA ILE A 67 -6.46 -11.76 3.99
C ILE A 67 -5.58 -10.64 3.43
N TRP A 68 -5.00 -10.85 2.25
CA TRP A 68 -4.18 -9.84 1.60
C TRP A 68 -4.99 -8.60 1.19
N GLY A 69 -6.26 -8.76 0.81
CA GLY A 69 -7.18 -7.68 0.53
C GLY A 69 -7.43 -6.80 1.76
N ILE A 70 -7.58 -7.41 2.95
CA ILE A 70 -7.70 -6.68 4.21
C ILE A 70 -6.40 -5.91 4.52
N VAL A 71 -5.23 -6.55 4.37
CA VAL A 71 -3.93 -5.90 4.57
C VAL A 71 -3.74 -4.70 3.62
N LEU A 72 -4.09 -4.88 2.34
CA LEU A 72 -4.06 -3.82 1.35
C LEU A 72 -5.03 -2.69 1.69
N GLY A 73 -6.23 -3.02 2.18
CA GLY A 73 -7.23 -2.05 2.64
C GLY A 73 -6.74 -1.22 3.82
N ILE A 74 -6.11 -1.86 4.82
CA ILE A 74 -5.48 -1.16 5.94
C ILE A 74 -4.34 -0.25 5.46
N HIS A 75 -3.52 -0.72 4.53
CA HIS A 75 -2.44 0.10 3.96
C HIS A 75 -3.00 1.29 3.17
N ALA A 76 -4.04 1.08 2.37
CA ALA A 76 -4.74 2.13 1.64
C ALA A 76 -5.29 3.18 2.61
N PHE A 77 -5.92 2.74 3.70
CA PHE A 77 -6.41 3.64 4.73
C PHE A 77 -5.28 4.43 5.40
N SER A 78 -4.13 3.80 5.69
CA SER A 78 -2.97 4.50 6.25
C SER A 78 -2.39 5.57 5.32
N VAL A 79 -2.47 5.35 4.00
CA VAL A 79 -1.94 6.28 2.99
C VAL A 79 -2.92 7.39 2.63
N PHE A 80 -4.20 7.07 2.45
CA PHE A 80 -5.22 8.02 1.96
C PHE A 80 -6.13 8.56 3.08
N GLY A 81 -6.38 7.77 4.12
CA GLY A 81 -7.34 8.07 5.19
C GLY A 81 -7.02 9.35 5.97
N PRO A 82 -5.79 9.60 6.44
CA PRO A 82 -5.48 10.80 7.21
C PRO A 82 -5.76 12.10 6.44
N ASN A 83 -5.50 12.13 5.14
CA ASN A 83 -5.76 13.32 4.32
C ASN A 83 -7.26 13.57 4.11
N ILE A 84 -8.08 12.52 4.10
CA ILE A 84 -9.55 12.61 3.94
C ILE A 84 -10.23 12.98 5.27
N ILE A 85 -9.78 12.40 6.39
CA ILE A 85 -10.46 12.49 7.69
C ILE A 85 -9.91 13.63 8.55
N LEU A 86 -8.58 13.83 8.55
CA LEU A 86 -7.89 14.76 9.45
C LEU A 86 -7.37 16.03 8.74
N GLY A 87 -7.31 16.00 7.40
CA GLY A 87 -6.94 17.14 6.57
C GLY A 87 -5.45 17.51 6.61
N ARG A 88 -5.14 18.70 6.07
CA ARG A 88 -3.75 19.19 5.89
C ARG A 88 -3.02 19.52 7.19
N ASP A 89 -3.74 19.96 8.22
CA ASP A 89 -3.12 20.39 9.48
C ASP A 89 -2.48 19.22 10.22
N TRP A 90 -3.14 18.06 10.22
CA TRP A 90 -2.58 16.83 10.77
C TRP A 90 -1.32 16.41 10.03
N GLU A 91 -1.30 16.56 8.71
CA GLU A 91 -0.17 16.14 7.89
C GLU A 91 1.06 17.03 8.09
N GLU A 92 0.85 18.34 8.24
CA GLU A 92 1.91 19.29 8.57
C GLU A 92 2.48 19.04 9.98
N ALA A 93 1.62 18.70 10.94
CA ALA A 93 2.05 18.28 12.28
C ALA A 93 2.88 16.98 12.24
N LYS A 94 2.45 15.99 11.44
CA LYS A 94 3.16 14.71 11.33
C LYS A 94 4.48 14.83 10.58
N LEU A 95 4.56 15.72 9.59
CA LEU A 95 5.81 16.03 8.92
C LEU A 95 6.82 16.66 9.87
N LYS A 96 6.39 17.65 10.68
CA LYS A 96 7.25 18.25 11.72
C LYS A 96 7.76 17.21 12.71
N GLN A 97 6.92 16.26 13.10
CA GLN A 97 7.33 15.15 13.96
C GLN A 97 8.38 14.27 13.27
N PHE A 98 8.15 13.90 12.01
CA PHE A 98 9.06 13.05 11.24
C PHE A 98 10.44 13.70 11.06
N MET A 99 10.49 15.00 10.76
CA MET A 99 11.75 15.74 10.65
C MET A 99 12.54 15.75 11.97
N LYS A 100 11.84 15.94 13.10
CA LYS A 100 12.47 15.86 14.44
C LYS A 100 12.99 14.45 14.75
N GLU A 101 12.24 13.42 14.39
CA GLU A 101 12.66 12.02 14.58
C GLU A 101 13.90 11.67 13.74
N GLU A 102 13.98 12.14 12.48
CA GLU A 102 15.19 11.96 11.66
C GLU A 102 16.39 12.72 12.22
N GLU A 103 16.21 13.97 12.66
CA GLU A 103 17.28 14.78 13.26
C GLU A 103 17.82 14.11 14.54
N GLN A 104 16.95 13.57 15.38
CA GLN A 104 17.34 12.81 16.57
C GLN A 104 18.04 11.50 16.24
N LYS A 105 17.66 10.81 15.15
CA LYS A 105 18.29 9.58 14.72
C LYS A 105 19.71 9.83 14.18
N ASN A 106 19.91 10.92 13.44
CA ASN A 106 21.22 11.32 12.92
C ASN A 106 22.16 11.81 14.03
N ASN A 107 21.67 12.48 15.07
CA ASN A 107 22.51 12.91 16.21
C ASN A 107 22.89 11.78 17.18
N LYS A 108 22.31 10.58 17.01
CA LYS A 108 22.64 9.37 17.80
C LYS A 108 23.65 8.44 17.08
N LEU A 109 24.09 8.81 15.89
CA LEU A 109 25.16 8.18 15.10
C LEU A 109 26.42 9.02 15.19
#